data_AF-A0A1B4PQN1-F1
#
_entry.id   AF-A0A1B4PQN1-F1
#
_cell.length_a   1.000
_cell.length_b   1.000
_cell.length_c   1.000
_cell.angle_alpha   90.00
_cell.angle_beta   90.00
_cell.angle_gamma   90.00
#
_symmetry.space_group_name_H-M   'P 1'
#
loop_
_entity.id
_entity.type
_entity.pdbx_description
1 polymer ?
#
loop_
_entity_poly.entity_id
_entity_poly.type
_entity_poly.pdbx_seq_one_letter_code
_entity_poly.pdbx_strand_id
1 'polypeptide(L)'
;MEMSARLRGLCAVAGMVVACAAAAQAGAQAPAPAPAATQRQANAALVADIAARLTRVGAIRADFTQTQTLAAMKQPLVSTGSMLFDRASGVVWRIDTPYKATYVITDGGMREVGADGRLVAAGGSGRGVAQVSRMMRDMLGGDLSALYAQFDVDATGTRERWRMTLRPNQPQLAQAIRVLEMSGGAYLGALSMTFANGNVTKLEFARATPVDAPAPAERAWLGAR
;
A
#
# COMPACT_ATOMS: atom_id res chain seq x y z
N MET A 1 110.61 0.44 20.14
CA MET A 1 109.63 -0.35 19.37
C MET A 1 108.43 0.54 19.14
N GLU A 2 108.16 0.88 17.86
CA GLU A 2 106.99 1.55 17.24
C GLU A 2 106.42 2.83 17.91
N MET A 3 106.51 4.04 17.34
CA MET A 3 106.12 4.62 16.04
C MET A 3 104.65 5.09 15.97
N SER A 4 104.51 6.41 16.15
CA SER A 4 103.58 7.40 15.61
C SER A 4 102.43 6.97 14.67
N ALA A 5 101.21 7.51 14.87
CA ALA A 5 100.59 8.57 14.02
C ALA A 5 99.03 8.54 13.89
N ARG A 6 98.42 9.74 14.04
CA ARG A 6 97.28 10.34 13.27
C ARG A 6 95.86 9.73 13.38
N LEU A 7 94.72 10.38 13.12
CA LEU A 7 94.21 11.77 13.10
C LEU A 7 92.71 11.69 12.65
N ARG A 8 91.81 12.53 13.21
CA ARG A 8 90.52 13.06 12.67
C ARG A 8 89.27 12.15 12.45
N GLY A 9 88.11 12.71 12.84
CA GLY A 9 86.83 12.52 12.12
C GLY A 9 85.54 12.71 12.95
N LEU A 10 84.81 13.81 12.71
CA LEU A 10 83.47 14.15 13.25
C LEU A 10 82.35 13.19 12.78
N CYS A 11 81.28 13.02 13.57
CA CYS A 11 79.93 13.57 13.30
C CYS A 11 78.86 13.02 14.27
N ALA A 12 77.91 13.88 14.60
CA ALA A 12 76.82 13.70 15.56
C ALA A 12 75.68 12.80 15.05
N VAL A 13 74.79 12.37 15.95
CA VAL A 13 73.35 12.72 16.00
C VAL A 13 72.64 11.95 17.12
N ALA A 14 71.70 12.64 17.77
CA ALA A 14 70.91 12.28 18.94
C ALA A 14 69.74 11.30 18.67
N GLY A 15 69.19 10.73 19.75
CA GLY A 15 67.87 10.06 19.80
C GLY A 15 67.78 9.13 21.02
N MET A 16 67.26 9.55 22.17
CA MET A 16 65.84 9.56 22.60
C MET A 16 65.26 8.16 22.84
N VAL A 17 65.13 7.76 24.11
CA VAL A 17 64.24 6.67 24.56
C VAL A 17 63.67 7.03 25.93
N VAL A 18 62.38 7.37 26.01
CA VAL A 18 61.51 7.00 27.14
C VAL A 18 60.13 6.70 26.58
N ALA A 19 59.70 5.46 26.79
CA ALA A 19 58.50 4.85 26.25
C ALA A 19 57.24 5.33 26.97
N CYS A 20 56.27 5.85 26.20
CA CYS A 20 54.88 6.03 26.60
C CYS A 20 54.05 5.03 25.79
N ALA A 21 53.75 3.86 26.35
CA ALA A 21 52.83 2.91 25.75
C ALA A 21 51.47 2.99 26.47
N ALA A 22 50.66 3.98 26.07
CA ALA A 22 49.24 3.98 26.38
C ALA A 22 48.57 2.94 25.48
N ALA A 23 48.15 1.81 26.05
CA ALA A 23 47.32 0.83 25.36
C ALA A 23 45.92 1.41 25.15
N ALA A 24 45.70 2.06 24.01
CA ALA A 24 44.37 2.41 23.53
C ALA A 24 43.65 1.11 23.14
N GLN A 25 42.74 0.64 23.98
CA GLN A 25 41.77 -0.37 23.59
C GLN A 25 40.79 0.28 22.60
N ALA A 26 41.04 0.05 21.32
CA ALA A 26 40.05 0.30 20.28
C ALA A 26 38.90 -0.70 20.46
N GLY A 27 37.91 -0.32 21.26
CA GLY A 27 36.63 -1.00 21.29
C GLY A 27 35.97 -0.88 19.92
N ALA A 28 36.08 -1.92 19.11
CA ALA A 28 35.27 -2.07 17.92
C ALA A 28 33.80 -2.24 18.35
N GLN A 29 33.08 -1.12 18.50
CA GLN A 29 31.62 -1.15 18.54
C GLN A 29 31.14 -1.61 17.17
N ALA A 30 30.68 -2.87 17.09
CA ALA A 30 29.95 -3.36 15.95
C ALA A 30 28.72 -2.45 15.71
N PRO A 31 28.43 -2.04 14.46
CA PRO A 31 27.25 -1.24 14.19
C PRO A 31 26.01 -2.10 14.45
N ALA A 32 25.03 -1.55 15.15
CA ALA A 32 23.73 -2.20 15.32
C ALA A 32 22.81 -1.81 14.14
N PRO A 33 22.28 -2.78 13.36
CA PRO A 33 21.06 -2.56 12.61
C PRO A 33 20.09 -3.74 12.83
N ALA A 34 19.37 -3.77 13.96
CA ALA A 34 18.48 -4.90 14.28
C ALA A 34 16.97 -4.58 14.28
N PRO A 35 16.46 -3.46 14.84
CA PRO A 35 15.01 -3.30 15.00
C PRO A 35 14.30 -2.91 13.70
N ALA A 36 14.86 -1.99 12.91
CA ALA A 36 14.20 -1.47 11.71
C ALA A 36 14.15 -2.48 10.54
N ALA A 37 15.19 -3.32 10.39
CA ALA A 37 15.24 -4.34 9.34
C ALA A 37 14.28 -5.50 9.64
N THR A 38 14.25 -5.97 10.89
CA THR A 38 13.33 -7.02 11.35
C THR A 38 11.88 -6.59 11.22
N GLN A 39 11.55 -5.34 11.59
CA GLN A 39 10.20 -4.81 11.44
C GLN A 39 9.77 -4.72 9.97
N ARG A 40 10.65 -4.25 9.08
CA ARG A 40 10.34 -4.15 7.64
C ARG A 40 10.08 -5.53 7.03
N GLN A 41 10.83 -6.54 7.45
CA GLN A 41 10.66 -7.91 6.98
C GLN A 41 9.36 -8.55 7.51
N ALA A 42 9.01 -8.31 8.78
CA ALA A 42 7.74 -8.74 9.35
C ALA A 42 6.53 -8.06 8.68
N ASN A 43 6.63 -6.75 8.41
CA ASN A 43 5.61 -6.01 7.66
C ASN A 43 5.43 -6.59 6.26
N ALA A 44 6.52 -6.83 5.52
CA ALA A 44 6.45 -7.40 4.18
C ALA A 44 5.83 -8.81 4.16
N ALA A 45 6.17 -9.65 5.14
CA ALA A 45 5.57 -10.97 5.29
C ALA A 45 4.06 -10.89 5.55
N LEU A 46 3.62 -9.98 6.42
CA LEU A 46 2.20 -9.77 6.70
C LEU A 46 1.45 -9.24 5.46
N VAL A 47 2.02 -8.29 4.72
CA VAL A 47 1.43 -7.81 3.46
C VAL A 47 1.29 -8.95 2.44
N ALA A 48 2.32 -9.79 2.28
CA ALA A 48 2.27 -10.96 1.41
C ALA A 48 1.17 -11.94 1.83
N ASP A 49 1.02 -12.22 3.12
CA ASP A 49 -0.03 -13.08 3.66
C ASP A 49 -1.44 -12.51 3.42
N ILE A 50 -1.63 -11.21 3.64
CA ILE A 50 -2.90 -10.51 3.38
C ILE A 50 -3.24 -10.62 1.89
N ALA A 51 -2.29 -10.29 1.01
CA ALA A 51 -2.50 -10.37 -0.43
C ALA A 51 -2.86 -11.79 -0.88
N ALA A 52 -2.08 -12.80 -0.45
CA ALA A 52 -2.34 -14.21 -0.77
C ALA A 52 -3.70 -14.72 -0.25
N ARG A 53 -4.22 -14.13 0.83
CA ARG A 53 -5.56 -14.46 1.33
C ARG A 53 -6.64 -13.80 0.48
N LEU A 54 -6.49 -12.52 0.17
CA LEU A 54 -7.47 -11.79 -0.62
C LEU A 54 -7.51 -12.28 -2.08
N THR A 55 -6.40 -12.79 -2.62
CA THR A 55 -6.32 -13.35 -3.99
C THR A 55 -6.96 -14.73 -4.12
N ARG A 56 -7.13 -15.48 -3.03
CA ARG A 56 -7.69 -16.84 -3.03
C ARG A 56 -9.17 -16.90 -3.37
N VAL A 57 -9.87 -15.78 -3.30
CA VAL A 57 -11.31 -15.74 -3.51
C VAL A 57 -11.58 -15.33 -4.94
N GLY A 58 -12.21 -16.23 -5.71
CA GLY A 58 -12.53 -15.99 -7.12
C GLY A 58 -13.46 -14.80 -7.29
N ALA A 59 -14.67 -14.92 -6.73
CA ALA A 59 -15.63 -13.84 -6.67
C ALA A 59 -16.22 -13.67 -5.26
N ILE A 60 -16.43 -12.41 -4.86
CA ILE A 60 -17.00 -12.02 -3.56
C ILE A 60 -18.16 -11.07 -3.81
N ARG A 61 -19.27 -11.30 -3.13
CA ARG A 61 -20.33 -10.31 -2.96
C ARG A 61 -20.30 -9.73 -1.56
N ALA A 62 -20.45 -8.42 -1.43
CA ALA A 62 -20.55 -7.74 -0.15
C ALA A 62 -21.50 -6.55 -0.27
N ASP A 63 -22.09 -6.13 0.84
CA ASP A 63 -22.70 -4.81 0.91
C ASP A 63 -21.64 -3.79 1.29
N PHE A 64 -21.89 -2.55 0.90
CA PHE A 64 -21.05 -1.45 1.32
C PHE A 64 -21.87 -0.29 1.89
N THR A 65 -21.23 0.42 2.80
CA THR A 65 -21.59 1.78 3.18
C THR A 65 -20.40 2.68 2.87
N GLN A 66 -20.61 3.66 2.00
CA GLN A 66 -19.63 4.67 1.65
C GLN A 66 -20.02 5.99 2.31
N THR A 67 -19.08 6.59 3.03
CA THR A 67 -19.23 7.90 3.66
C THR A 67 -18.18 8.83 3.07
N GLN A 68 -18.63 9.86 2.36
CA GLN A 68 -17.77 10.89 1.77
C GLN A 68 -17.92 12.19 2.56
N THR A 69 -16.85 12.57 3.25
CA THR A 69 -16.75 13.84 3.98
C THR A 69 -16.00 14.83 3.10
N LEU A 70 -16.71 15.81 2.56
CA LEU A 70 -16.12 16.90 1.79
C LEU A 70 -15.84 18.09 2.70
N ALA A 71 -14.66 18.69 2.62
CA ALA A 71 -14.28 19.81 3.48
C ALA A 71 -15.25 21.02 3.36
N ALA A 72 -15.91 21.17 2.22
CA ALA A 72 -16.88 22.23 1.96
C ALA A 72 -18.33 21.92 2.41
N MET A 73 -18.61 20.71 2.91
CA MET A 73 -19.97 20.28 3.28
C MET A 73 -20.16 20.20 4.79
N LYS A 74 -21.35 20.60 5.26
CA LYS A 74 -21.74 20.50 6.69
C LYS A 74 -22.04 19.08 7.14
N GLN A 75 -22.45 18.21 6.22
CA GLN A 75 -22.78 16.81 6.49
C GLN A 75 -22.10 15.91 5.45
N PRO A 76 -21.65 14.72 5.87
CA PRO A 76 -21.08 13.76 4.94
C PRO A 76 -22.17 13.20 4.02
N LEU A 77 -21.78 12.90 2.78
CA LEU A 77 -22.62 12.15 1.86
C LEU A 77 -22.49 10.66 2.17
N VAL A 78 -23.60 10.00 2.46
CA VAL A 78 -23.64 8.56 2.73
C VAL A 78 -24.34 7.85 1.58
N SER A 79 -23.68 6.83 1.04
CA SER A 79 -24.21 5.97 -0.01
C SER A 79 -24.16 4.52 0.44
N THR A 80 -25.18 3.74 0.12
CA THR A 80 -25.22 2.30 0.43
C THR A 80 -25.49 1.50 -0.82
N GLY A 81 -25.12 0.22 -0.80
CA GLY A 81 -25.49 -0.71 -1.86
C GLY A 81 -24.72 -2.01 -1.77
N SER A 82 -24.49 -2.64 -2.92
CA SER A 82 -23.81 -3.93 -3.02
C SER A 82 -22.69 -3.91 -4.06
N MET A 83 -21.63 -4.64 -3.78
CA MET A 83 -20.52 -4.88 -4.70
C MET A 83 -20.45 -6.37 -5.03
N LEU A 84 -20.13 -6.66 -6.28
CA LEU A 84 -19.52 -7.92 -6.69
C LEU A 84 -18.09 -7.62 -7.16
N PHE A 85 -17.12 -8.28 -6.54
CA PHE A 85 -15.74 -8.33 -7.01
C PHE A 85 -15.51 -9.69 -7.65
N ASP A 86 -15.04 -9.73 -8.89
CA ASP A 86 -14.56 -10.92 -9.57
C ASP A 86 -13.12 -10.69 -10.01
N ARG A 87 -12.20 -11.53 -9.53
CA ARG A 87 -10.77 -11.38 -9.80
C ARG A 87 -10.46 -11.38 -11.29
N ALA A 88 -11.15 -12.21 -12.07
CA ALA A 88 -10.86 -12.41 -13.49
C ALA A 88 -11.44 -11.32 -14.39
N SER A 89 -12.58 -10.74 -14.01
CA SER A 89 -13.37 -9.91 -14.92
C SER A 89 -13.56 -8.47 -14.43
N GLY A 90 -13.45 -8.20 -13.12
CA GLY A 90 -13.50 -6.86 -12.56
C GLY A 90 -14.54 -6.67 -11.45
N VAL A 91 -15.09 -5.48 -11.33
CA VAL A 91 -15.99 -5.09 -10.23
C VAL A 91 -17.31 -4.57 -10.77
N VAL A 92 -18.42 -5.07 -10.22
CA VAL A 92 -19.75 -4.47 -10.37
C VAL A 92 -20.12 -3.80 -9.06
N TRP A 93 -20.36 -2.50 -9.13
CA TRP A 93 -20.66 -1.66 -7.99
C TRP A 93 -22.06 -1.07 -8.14
N ARG A 94 -22.99 -1.52 -7.31
CA ARG A 94 -24.39 -1.08 -7.34
C ARG A 94 -24.70 -0.20 -6.15
N ILE A 95 -24.99 1.06 -6.41
CA ILE A 95 -25.46 2.04 -5.44
C ILE A 95 -26.99 1.93 -5.36
N ASP A 96 -27.52 1.78 -4.15
CA ASP A 96 -28.95 1.73 -3.86
C ASP A 96 -29.47 3.05 -3.27
N THR A 97 -28.65 3.75 -2.49
CA THR A 97 -28.96 5.06 -1.90
C THR A 97 -27.74 5.99 -1.98
N PRO A 98 -27.94 7.33 -2.07
CA PRO A 98 -29.22 8.05 -2.15
C PRO A 98 -29.81 8.09 -3.57
N TYR A 99 -29.05 7.65 -4.57
CA TYR A 99 -29.52 7.46 -5.94
C TYR A 99 -29.14 6.07 -6.43
N LYS A 100 -29.89 5.53 -7.39
CA LYS A 100 -29.60 4.22 -7.96
C LYS A 100 -28.65 4.37 -9.15
N ALA A 101 -27.51 3.71 -9.08
CA ALA A 101 -26.55 3.63 -10.18
C ALA A 101 -25.81 2.30 -10.11
N THR A 102 -25.41 1.76 -11.27
CA THR A 102 -24.54 0.59 -11.31
C THR A 102 -23.32 0.91 -12.15
N TYR A 103 -22.15 0.76 -11.56
CA TYR A 103 -20.88 0.95 -12.23
C TYR A 103 -20.18 -0.37 -12.46
N VAL A 104 -19.53 -0.49 -13.60
CA VAL A 104 -18.78 -1.66 -14.02
C VAL A 104 -17.36 -1.22 -14.27
N ILE A 105 -16.42 -1.84 -13.57
CA ILE A 105 -15.04 -1.39 -13.49
C ILE A 105 -14.15 -2.57 -13.87
N THR A 106 -13.56 -2.46 -15.06
CA THR A 106 -12.66 -3.47 -15.63
C THR A 106 -11.29 -2.84 -15.88
N ASP A 107 -10.38 -3.57 -16.52
CA ASP A 107 -9.08 -3.03 -16.95
C ASP A 107 -9.23 -1.96 -18.04
N GLY A 108 -10.32 -2.03 -18.82
CA GLY A 108 -10.68 -1.02 -19.82
C GLY A 108 -11.20 0.29 -19.24
N GLY A 109 -11.42 0.35 -17.92
CA GLY A 109 -11.87 1.55 -17.22
C GLY A 109 -13.22 1.37 -16.52
N MET A 110 -13.90 2.50 -16.30
CA MET A 110 -15.18 2.55 -15.59
C MET A 110 -16.30 2.94 -16.55
N ARG A 111 -17.37 2.17 -16.52
CA ARG A 111 -18.60 2.41 -17.27
C ARG A 111 -19.79 2.37 -16.32
N GLU A 112 -20.87 3.04 -16.69
CA GLU A 112 -22.13 3.01 -15.96
C GLU A 112 -23.15 2.17 -16.75
N VAL A 113 -23.98 1.41 -16.06
CA VAL A 113 -25.12 0.71 -16.66
C VAL A 113 -26.24 1.74 -16.83
N GLY A 114 -26.53 2.09 -18.08
CA GLY A 114 -27.62 2.99 -18.44
C GLY A 114 -28.98 2.40 -18.13
N ALA A 115 -30.03 3.23 -18.22
CA ALA A 115 -31.40 2.81 -17.97
C ALA A 115 -31.88 1.68 -18.91
N ASP A 116 -31.28 1.57 -20.10
CA ASP A 116 -31.53 0.52 -21.08
C ASP A 116 -30.71 -0.77 -20.82
N GLY A 117 -29.93 -0.80 -19.74
CA GLY A 117 -29.06 -1.92 -19.37
C GLY A 117 -27.72 -1.98 -20.11
N ARG A 118 -27.42 -1.00 -20.99
CA ARG A 118 -26.18 -0.95 -21.77
C ARG A 118 -25.10 -0.14 -21.05
N LEU A 119 -23.84 -0.43 -21.34
CA LEU A 119 -22.71 0.27 -20.74
C LEU A 119 -22.44 1.61 -21.44
N VAL A 120 -22.61 2.70 -20.71
CA VAL A 120 -22.33 4.07 -21.12
C VAL A 120 -21.11 4.63 -20.38
N ALA A 121 -20.60 5.77 -20.82
CA ALA A 121 -19.52 6.47 -20.11
C ALA A 121 -20.00 6.87 -18.71
N ALA A 122 -19.17 6.62 -17.69
CA ALA A 122 -19.54 6.91 -16.31
C ALA A 122 -19.56 8.43 -16.00
N GLY A 123 -20.59 8.88 -15.29
CA GLY A 123 -20.68 10.25 -14.78
C GLY A 123 -19.72 10.57 -13.63
N GLY A 124 -19.50 11.87 -13.38
CA GLY A 124 -18.44 12.40 -12.50
C GLY A 124 -18.43 11.91 -11.04
N SER A 125 -19.52 11.35 -10.52
CA SER A 125 -19.60 10.75 -9.18
C SER A 125 -18.82 9.43 -9.05
N GLY A 126 -18.48 8.78 -10.15
CA GLY A 126 -17.78 7.49 -10.16
C GLY A 126 -16.27 7.55 -9.92
N ARG A 127 -15.61 8.71 -10.05
CA ARG A 127 -14.14 8.77 -10.10
C ARG A 127 -13.45 8.25 -8.84
N GLY A 128 -14.00 8.55 -7.66
CA GLY A 128 -13.48 8.04 -6.39
C GLY A 128 -13.66 6.53 -6.26
N VAL A 129 -14.81 6.00 -6.67
CA VAL A 129 -15.13 4.57 -6.67
C VAL A 129 -14.23 3.81 -7.65
N ALA A 130 -13.99 4.36 -8.85
CA ALA A 130 -13.06 3.80 -9.82
C ALA A 130 -11.64 3.67 -9.27
N GLN A 131 -11.14 4.72 -8.61
CA GLN A 131 -9.80 4.68 -8.03
C GLN A 131 -9.71 3.63 -6.93
N VAL A 132 -10.66 3.61 -6.00
CA VAL A 132 -10.72 2.59 -4.93
C VAL A 132 -10.81 1.19 -5.51
N SER A 133 -11.64 1.00 -6.53
CA SER A 133 -11.84 -0.32 -7.16
C SER A 133 -10.61 -0.78 -7.94
N ARG A 134 -9.89 0.13 -8.59
CA ARG A 134 -8.60 -0.19 -9.22
C ARG A 134 -7.59 -0.63 -8.17
N MET A 135 -7.43 0.13 -7.09
CA MET A 135 -6.50 -0.21 -6.00
C MET A 135 -6.85 -1.55 -5.35
N MET A 136 -8.14 -1.81 -5.15
CA MET A 136 -8.61 -3.13 -4.72
C MET A 136 -8.19 -4.20 -5.72
N ARG A 137 -8.42 -4.02 -7.02
CA ARG A 137 -7.97 -4.98 -8.02
C ARG A 137 -6.47 -5.18 -8.03
N ASP A 138 -5.66 -4.15 -7.87
CA ASP A 138 -4.19 -4.28 -7.85
C ASP A 138 -3.75 -5.11 -6.64
N MET A 139 -4.33 -4.82 -5.47
CA MET A 139 -4.05 -5.53 -4.22
C MET A 139 -4.58 -6.98 -4.21
N LEU A 140 -5.84 -7.18 -4.62
CA LEU A 140 -6.49 -8.51 -4.70
C LEU A 140 -6.03 -9.32 -5.93
N GLY A 141 -5.47 -8.64 -6.93
CA GLY A 141 -4.80 -9.21 -8.10
C GLY A 141 -3.47 -9.85 -7.74
N GLY A 142 -2.88 -9.46 -6.60
CA GLY A 142 -1.64 -9.99 -6.09
C GLY A 142 -0.40 -9.30 -6.65
N ASP A 143 -0.56 -8.17 -7.35
CA ASP A 143 0.57 -7.36 -7.81
C ASP A 143 1.01 -6.40 -6.70
N LEU A 144 1.62 -6.99 -5.67
CA LEU A 144 2.24 -6.22 -4.59
C LEU A 144 3.37 -5.33 -5.10
N SER A 145 4.03 -5.70 -6.20
CA SER A 145 5.07 -4.86 -6.83
C SER A 145 4.51 -3.52 -7.29
N ALA A 146 3.35 -3.51 -7.97
CA ALA A 146 2.68 -2.27 -8.37
C ALA A 146 2.29 -1.41 -7.15
N LEU A 147 1.86 -2.06 -6.06
CA LEU A 147 1.53 -1.38 -4.81
C LEU A 147 2.76 -0.69 -4.19
N TYR A 148 3.86 -1.43 -4.01
CA TYR A 148 5.10 -0.88 -3.44
C TYR A 148 5.78 0.16 -4.34
N ALA A 149 5.58 0.09 -5.66
CA ALA A 149 6.10 1.10 -6.59
C ALA A 149 5.45 2.48 -6.42
N GLN A 150 4.24 2.53 -5.85
CA GLN A 150 3.45 3.76 -5.70
C GLN A 150 3.27 4.19 -4.24
N PHE A 151 3.43 3.27 -3.28
CA PHE A 151 3.17 3.50 -1.87
C PHE A 151 4.25 2.90 -0.96
N ASP A 152 4.56 3.64 0.10
CA ASP A 152 5.15 3.08 1.31
C ASP A 152 4.04 2.39 2.11
N VAL A 153 4.19 1.08 2.31
CA VAL A 153 3.18 0.23 2.95
C VAL A 153 3.65 -0.16 4.35
N ASP A 154 2.83 0.14 5.35
CA ASP A 154 2.97 -0.36 6.71
C ASP A 154 1.79 -1.28 7.03
N ALA A 155 2.06 -2.46 7.58
CA ALA A 155 1.04 -3.42 7.96
C ALA A 155 1.23 -3.87 9.40
N THR A 156 0.14 -3.97 10.14
CA THR A 156 0.12 -4.34 11.55
C THR A 156 -1.02 -5.31 11.86
N GLY A 157 -0.91 -6.01 12.99
CA GLY A 157 -1.92 -6.96 13.46
C GLY A 157 -1.61 -8.40 13.07
N THR A 158 -2.65 -9.20 12.87
CA THR A 158 -2.55 -10.63 12.51
C THR A 158 -3.27 -10.90 11.20
N ARG A 159 -3.12 -12.12 10.67
CA ARG A 159 -3.78 -12.56 9.43
C ARG A 159 -5.31 -12.51 9.52
N GLU A 160 -5.88 -12.60 10.71
CA GLU A 160 -7.33 -12.58 10.99
C GLU A 160 -7.84 -11.18 11.32
N ARG A 161 -6.96 -10.27 11.72
CA ARG A 161 -7.25 -8.90 12.10
C ARG A 161 -6.06 -8.02 11.72
N TRP A 162 -6.03 -7.62 10.46
CA TRP A 162 -4.95 -6.83 9.91
C TRP A 162 -5.39 -5.39 9.67
N ARG A 163 -4.40 -4.49 9.73
CA ARG A 163 -4.51 -3.12 9.26
C ARG A 163 -3.32 -2.79 8.38
N MET A 164 -3.57 -2.05 7.32
CA MET A 164 -2.55 -1.63 6.37
C MET A 164 -2.71 -0.14 6.08
N THR A 165 -1.61 0.59 6.16
CA THR A 165 -1.53 2.02 5.88
C THR A 165 -0.62 2.21 4.69
N LEU A 166 -1.11 2.88 3.65
CA LEU A 166 -0.37 3.15 2.43
C LEU A 166 -0.20 4.65 2.28
N ARG A 167 1.05 5.08 2.15
CA ARG A 167 1.43 6.48 1.95
C ARG A 167 2.04 6.62 0.56
N PRO A 168 1.50 7.48 -0.31
CA PRO A 168 2.04 7.60 -1.66
C PRO A 168 3.48 8.09 -1.61
N ASN A 169 4.37 7.39 -2.30
CA ASN A 169 5.78 7.75 -2.42
C ASN A 169 6.09 8.47 -3.75
N GLN A 170 5.13 8.49 -4.68
CA GLN A 170 5.22 9.25 -5.93
C GLN A 170 4.63 10.66 -5.77
N PRO A 171 5.34 11.73 -6.18
CA PRO A 171 4.87 13.11 -6.03
C PRO A 171 3.50 13.38 -6.66
N GLN A 172 3.25 12.84 -7.85
CA GLN A 172 1.97 13.02 -8.56
C GLN A 172 0.80 12.40 -7.79
N LEU A 173 1.05 11.27 -7.11
CA LEU A 173 0.03 10.58 -6.33
C LEU A 173 -0.19 11.28 -4.98
N ALA A 174 0.89 11.76 -4.35
CA ALA A 174 0.83 12.54 -3.13
C ALA A 174 0.06 13.87 -3.27
N GLN A 175 -0.04 14.42 -4.49
CA GLN A 175 -0.89 15.57 -4.80
C GLN A 175 -2.39 15.25 -4.79
N ALA A 176 -2.77 13.99 -4.98
CA ALA A 176 -4.16 13.57 -5.01
C ALA A 176 -4.59 12.94 -3.68
N ILE A 177 -3.77 12.03 -3.15
CA ILE A 177 -4.05 11.20 -1.98
C ILE A 177 -3.01 11.49 -0.92
N ARG A 178 -3.43 11.64 0.33
CA ARG A 178 -2.54 11.81 1.49
C ARG A 178 -2.22 10.49 2.17
N VAL A 179 -3.24 9.67 2.39
CA VAL A 179 -3.11 8.36 3.01
C VAL A 179 -4.29 7.47 2.61
N LEU A 180 -4.01 6.20 2.45
CA LEU A 180 -5.01 5.13 2.35
C LEU A 180 -4.84 4.21 3.55
N GLU A 181 -5.94 3.84 4.19
CA GLU A 181 -5.97 2.89 5.29
C GLU A 181 -6.93 1.77 4.94
N MET A 182 -6.52 0.54 5.21
CA MET A 182 -7.31 -0.66 4.92
C MET A 182 -7.28 -1.56 6.14
N SER A 183 -8.38 -2.26 6.38
CA SER A 183 -8.46 -3.21 7.48
C SER A 183 -9.40 -4.34 7.16
N GLY A 184 -9.17 -5.49 7.77
CA GLY A 184 -9.99 -6.66 7.54
C GLY A 184 -9.51 -7.89 8.30
N GLY A 185 -10.03 -9.02 7.85
CA GLY A 185 -9.66 -10.33 8.35
C GLY A 185 -9.64 -11.34 7.21
N ALA A 186 -10.64 -12.22 7.18
CA ALA A 186 -10.83 -13.13 6.04
C ALA A 186 -11.06 -12.38 4.71
N TYR A 187 -11.76 -11.26 4.79
CA TYR A 187 -12.05 -10.37 3.68
C TYR A 187 -11.69 -8.93 4.07
N LEU A 188 -11.66 -8.04 3.08
CA LEU A 188 -11.57 -6.60 3.32
C LEU A 188 -12.82 -6.13 4.07
N GLY A 189 -12.63 -5.47 5.22
CA GLY A 189 -13.72 -4.98 6.06
C GLY A 189 -13.94 -3.48 5.93
N ALA A 190 -12.85 -2.70 5.84
CA ALA A 190 -12.95 -1.27 5.64
C ALA A 190 -11.78 -0.72 4.83
N LEU A 191 -12.06 0.35 4.09
CA LEU A 191 -11.09 1.16 3.37
C LEU A 191 -11.39 2.65 3.64
N SER A 192 -10.38 3.42 3.98
CA SER A 192 -10.46 4.86 4.15
C SER A 192 -9.41 5.53 3.27
N MET A 193 -9.79 6.57 2.56
CA MET A 193 -8.91 7.37 1.72
C MET A 193 -9.02 8.83 2.13
N THR A 194 -7.91 9.41 2.56
CA THR A 194 -7.80 10.84 2.79
C THR A 194 -7.13 11.48 1.59
N PHE A 195 -7.83 12.38 0.92
CA PHE A 195 -7.33 13.14 -0.21
C PHE A 195 -6.46 14.32 0.26
N ALA A 196 -5.56 14.80 -0.60
CA ALA A 196 -4.70 15.94 -0.30
C ALA A 196 -5.48 17.23 -0.02
N ASN A 197 -6.67 17.37 -0.59
CA ASN A 197 -7.58 18.50 -0.36
C ASN A 197 -8.38 18.39 0.97
N GLY A 198 -8.11 17.37 1.79
CA GLY A 198 -8.78 17.16 3.08
C GLY A 198 -10.10 16.38 3.00
N ASN A 199 -10.57 16.04 1.79
CA ASN A 199 -11.73 15.16 1.66
C ASN A 199 -11.39 13.75 2.17
N VAL A 200 -12.37 13.09 2.76
CA VAL A 200 -12.23 11.71 3.24
C VAL A 200 -13.33 10.86 2.63
N THR A 201 -12.96 9.72 2.05
CA THR A 201 -13.90 8.68 1.64
C THR A 201 -13.63 7.44 2.50
N LYS A 202 -14.62 7.07 3.31
CA LYS A 202 -14.63 5.82 4.06
C LYS A 202 -15.60 4.85 3.39
N LEU A 203 -15.21 3.59 3.31
CA LEU A 203 -15.97 2.51 2.73
C LEU A 203 -15.91 1.32 3.68
N GLU A 204 -17.08 0.85 4.10
CA GLU A 204 -17.22 -0.25 5.05
C GLU A 204 -17.98 -1.38 4.37
N PHE A 205 -17.43 -2.58 4.41
CA PHE A 205 -18.00 -3.77 3.81
C PHE A 205 -18.63 -4.66 4.86
N ALA A 206 -19.82 -5.17 4.56
CA ALA A 206 -20.54 -6.10 5.39
C ALA A 206 -21.03 -7.29 4.58
N ARG A 207 -21.33 -8.39 5.29
CA ARG A 207 -21.91 -9.61 4.70
C ARG A 207 -21.12 -10.14 3.48
N ALA A 208 -19.79 -10.05 3.54
CA ALA A 208 -18.91 -10.58 2.51
C ALA A 208 -19.11 -12.10 2.38
N THR A 209 -19.48 -12.54 1.19
CA THR A 209 -19.78 -13.94 0.87
C THR A 209 -19.09 -14.32 -0.45
N PRO A 210 -18.32 -15.43 -0.49
CA PRO A 210 -17.84 -15.98 -1.74
C PRO A 210 -19.02 -16.39 -2.63
N VAL A 211 -18.88 -16.21 -3.93
CA VAL A 211 -19.83 -16.69 -4.94
C VAL A 211 -19.05 -17.46 -6.01
N ASP A 212 -19.64 -18.53 -6.53
CA ASP A 212 -18.96 -19.38 -7.52
C ASP A 212 -18.70 -18.65 -8.84
N ALA A 213 -19.64 -17.79 -9.25
CA ALA A 213 -19.52 -16.96 -10.43
C ALA A 213 -20.45 -15.73 -10.38
N PRO A 214 -20.12 -14.66 -11.12
CA PRO A 214 -21.04 -13.54 -11.35
C PRO A 214 -22.35 -13.99 -12.03
N ALA A 215 -23.44 -13.26 -11.76
CA ALA A 215 -24.72 -13.50 -12.42
C ALA A 215 -24.62 -13.27 -13.94
N PRO A 216 -25.49 -13.87 -14.78
CA PRO A 216 -25.41 -13.72 -16.24
C PRO A 216 -25.34 -12.27 -16.75
N ALA A 217 -26.12 -11.37 -16.15
CA ALA A 217 -26.09 -9.95 -16.50
C ALA A 217 -24.75 -9.28 -16.12
N GLU A 218 -24.22 -9.61 -14.94
CA GLU A 218 -22.92 -9.10 -14.47
C GLU A 218 -21.78 -9.62 -15.35
N ARG A 219 -21.82 -10.91 -15.76
CA ARG A 219 -20.85 -11.48 -16.71
C ARG A 219 -20.90 -10.76 -18.06
N ALA A 220 -22.09 -10.48 -18.57
CA ALA A 220 -22.25 -9.75 -19.83
C ALA A 220 -21.64 -8.35 -19.74
N TRP A 221 -21.84 -7.64 -18.63
CA TRP A 221 -21.23 -6.34 -18.41
C TRP A 221 -19.71 -6.40 -18.24
N LEU A 222 -19.20 -7.33 -17.43
CA LEU A 222 -17.76 -7.47 -17.18
C LEU A 222 -16.99 -7.93 -18.42
N GLY A 223 -17.63 -8.70 -19.30
CA GLY A 223 -17.03 -9.17 -20.57
C GLY A 223 -17.14 -8.16 -21.72
N ALA A 224 -17.93 -7.09 -21.59
CA ALA A 224 -18.09 -6.08 -22.62
C ALA A 224 -16.87 -5.15 -22.64
N ARG A 225 -15.96 -5.40 -23.60
CA ARG A 225 -14.82 -4.55 -23.90
C ARG A 225 -15.26 -3.34 -24.74
#